data_AF-A0A963Y2L9-F1
#
_entry.id   AF-A0A963Y2L9-F1
#
_cell.length_a   1.000
_cell.length_b   1.000
_cell.length_c   1.000
_cell.angle_alpha   90.00
_cell.angle_beta   90.00
_cell.angle_gamma   90.00
#
_symmetry.space_group_name_H-M   'P 1'
#
loop_
_entity.id
_entity.type
_entity.pdbx_description
1 polymer ?
#
loop_
_entity_poly.entity_id
_entity_poly.type
_entity_poly.pdbx_seq_one_letter_code
_entity_poly.pdbx_strand_id
1 'polypeptide(L)' 'MNRILTAAALIAISAGSALAMSTPSDVLPSTSKSVAQSLVPNADFDNLTAAQVNAIEAILYGDNENRGGQIRAILQN' A
#
# COMPACT_ATOMS: atom_id res chain seq x y z
N MET A 1 14.30 -35.12 25.42
CA MET A 1 14.29 -35.86 24.14
C MET A 1 14.28 -34.85 23.00
N ASN A 2 15.41 -34.73 22.31
CA ASN A 2 15.54 -34.00 21.06
C ASN A 2 14.58 -34.53 20.00
N ARG A 3 13.90 -33.64 19.28
CA ARG A 3 13.50 -33.90 17.89
C ARG A 3 13.87 -32.70 17.04
N ILE A 4 14.96 -32.92 16.32
CA ILE A 4 15.48 -32.17 15.18
C ILE A 4 14.50 -32.35 14.01
N LEU A 5 14.66 -31.50 12.99
CA LEU A 5 14.20 -31.61 11.59
C LEU A 5 13.06 -30.61 11.31
N THR A 6 13.12 -29.74 10.30
CA THR A 6 13.82 -29.86 9.02
C THR A 6 13.90 -28.49 8.35
N ALA A 7 15.03 -28.21 7.71
CA ALA A 7 15.25 -27.04 6.87
C ALA A 7 14.27 -27.00 5.70
N ALA A 8 13.49 -25.93 5.60
CA ALA A 8 12.80 -25.56 4.37
C ALA A 8 13.71 -24.58 3.62
N ALA A 9 14.39 -25.11 2.60
CA ALA A 9 15.08 -24.31 1.60
C ALA A 9 14.03 -23.52 0.80
N LEU A 10 13.93 -22.21 1.03
CA LEU A 10 13.26 -21.31 0.09
C LEU A 10 14.31 -20.80 -0.90
N ILE A 11 14.45 -21.56 -1.98
CA ILE A 11 15.13 -21.13 -3.20
C ILE A 11 14.32 -19.97 -3.77
N ALA A 12 14.76 -18.74 -3.52
CA ALA A 12 14.23 -17.55 -4.19
C ALA A 12 14.83 -17.45 -5.60
N ILE A 13 14.44 -18.37 -6.48
CA ILE A 13 14.51 -18.16 -7.93
C ILE A 13 13.11 -17.74 -8.35
N SER A 14 12.95 -16.46 -8.66
CA SER A 14 12.15 -15.95 -9.78
C SER A 14 11.68 -14.54 -9.47
N ALA A 15 12.17 -13.62 -10.28
CA ALA A 15 11.35 -12.72 -11.10
C ALA A 15 12.16 -11.45 -11.32
N GLY A 16 12.83 -11.38 -12.47
CA GLY A 16 13.07 -10.10 -13.11
C GLY A 16 11.72 -9.51 -13.47
N SER A 17 11.05 -8.90 -12.50
CA SER A 17 9.88 -8.07 -12.73
C SER A 17 10.41 -6.69 -13.08
N ALA A 18 10.21 -6.29 -14.33
CA ALA A 18 10.42 -4.94 -14.79
C ALA A 18 9.86 -3.97 -13.74
N LEU A 19 10.73 -3.17 -13.13
CA LEU A 19 10.33 -2.03 -12.34
C LEU A 19 9.71 -1.04 -13.32
N ALA A 20 8.39 -1.16 -13.52
CA ALA A 20 7.59 -0.07 -14.04
C ALA A 20 7.80 1.08 -13.04
N MET A 21 8.68 1.99 -13.42
CA MET A 21 9.07 3.14 -12.62
C MET A 21 7.89 4.11 -12.62
N SER A 22 6.88 3.80 -11.80
CA SER A 22 5.88 4.79 -11.40
C SER A 22 6.66 5.83 -10.61
N THR A 23 6.98 6.96 -11.27
CA THR A 23 7.52 8.13 -10.58
C THR A 23 6.60 8.39 -9.40
N PRO A 24 7.11 8.27 -8.17
CA PRO A 24 6.25 8.42 -7.01
C PRO A 24 5.77 9.87 -7.03
N SER A 25 4.47 10.04 -7.25
CA SER A 25 3.87 11.36 -7.20
C SER A 25 3.63 11.67 -5.74
N ASP A 26 4.19 12.76 -5.25
CA ASP A 26 3.89 13.28 -3.90
C ASP A 26 2.47 13.86 -3.80
N VAL A 27 1.71 13.82 -4.90
CA VAL A 27 0.35 14.33 -4.98
C VAL A 27 -0.58 13.18 -5.36
N LEU A 28 -1.57 12.94 -4.49
CA LEU A 28 -2.65 12.00 -4.78
C LEU A 28 -3.53 12.57 -5.90
N PRO A 29 -3.82 11.82 -6.98
CA PRO A 29 -4.69 12.29 -8.06
C PRO A 29 -6.05 12.74 -7.53
N SER A 30 -6.66 13.77 -8.11
CA SER A 30 -7.93 14.35 -7.63
C SER A 30 -9.06 13.32 -7.54
N THR A 31 -9.13 12.38 -8.49
CA THR A 31 -10.10 11.29 -8.49
C THR A 31 -9.84 10.32 -7.33
N SER A 32 -8.60 9.92 -7.11
CA SER A 32 -8.20 9.05 -5.99
C SER A 32 -8.49 9.72 -4.65
N LYS A 33 -8.23 11.03 -4.54
CA LYS A 33 -8.53 11.85 -3.36
C LYS A 33 -10.02 11.88 -3.06
N SER A 34 -10.91 12.07 -4.04
CA SER A 34 -12.36 12.08 -3.78
C SER A 34 -12.88 10.72 -3.28
N VAL A 35 -12.35 9.62 -3.83
CA VAL A 35 -12.71 8.27 -3.38
C VAL A 35 -12.17 8.01 -1.98
N ALA A 36 -10.90 8.33 -1.72
CA ALA A 36 -10.30 8.21 -0.39
C ALA A 36 -11.06 9.05 0.66
N GLN A 37 -11.49 10.25 0.30
CA GLN A 37 -12.25 11.14 1.18
C GLN A 37 -13.68 10.66 1.43
N SER A 38 -14.27 9.92 0.48
CA SER A 38 -15.56 9.24 0.70
C SER A 38 -15.42 8.07 1.67
N LEU A 39 -14.27 7.38 1.67
CA LEU A 39 -13.98 6.28 2.61
C LEU A 39 -13.54 6.79 4.00
N VAL A 40 -12.84 7.91 4.04
CA VAL A 40 -12.34 8.54 5.26
C VAL A 40 -12.71 10.03 5.25
N PRO A 41 -13.92 10.38 5.69
CA PRO A 41 -14.34 11.76 5.75
C PRO A 41 -13.50 12.53 6.78
N ASN A 42 -13.18 13.78 6.46
CA ASN A 42 -12.31 14.67 7.26
C ASN A 42 -10.83 14.26 7.35
N ALA A 43 -10.37 13.34 6.50
CA ALA A 43 -8.94 13.09 6.35
C ALA A 43 -8.24 14.24 5.59
N ASP A 44 -7.02 14.55 6.02
CA ASP A 44 -6.10 15.42 5.29
C ASP A 44 -5.30 14.59 4.28
N PHE A 45 -5.29 15.02 3.02
CA PHE A 45 -4.51 14.39 1.95
C PHE A 45 -3.62 15.43 1.23
N ASP A 46 -3.34 16.57 1.88
CA ASP A 46 -2.64 17.69 1.26
C ASP A 46 -1.12 17.62 1.43
N ASN A 47 -0.63 16.79 2.35
CA ASN A 47 0.81 16.61 2.63
C ASN A 47 1.21 15.14 2.75
N LEU A 48 0.85 14.36 1.74
CA LEU A 48 1.24 12.95 1.68
C LEU A 48 2.66 12.81 1.13
N THR A 49 3.43 11.92 1.71
CA THR A 49 4.65 11.46 1.06
C THR A 49 4.32 10.62 -0.17
N ALA A 50 5.19 10.63 -1.16
CA ALA A 50 5.25 9.67 -2.26
C ALA A 50 4.88 8.22 -1.88
N ALA A 51 5.37 7.74 -0.74
CA ALA A 51 5.08 6.38 -0.24
C ALA A 51 3.63 6.23 0.25
N GLN A 52 3.11 7.23 0.98
CA GLN A 52 1.71 7.25 1.42
C GLN A 52 0.75 7.36 0.24
N VAL A 53 1.07 8.17 -0.77
CA VAL A 53 0.28 8.27 -2.01
C VAL A 53 0.17 6.90 -2.68
N ASN A 54 1.30 6.23 -2.91
CA ASN A 54 1.31 4.93 -3.57
C ASN A 54 0.55 3.87 -2.77
N ALA A 55 0.69 3.87 -1.44
CA ALA A 55 -0.02 2.96 -0.56
C ALA A 55 -1.55 3.22 -0.58
N ILE A 56 -1.98 4.48 -0.58
CA ILE A 56 -3.40 4.83 -0.69
C ILE A 56 -3.95 4.39 -2.04
N GLU A 57 -3.24 4.62 -3.15
CA GLU A 57 -3.67 4.14 -4.47
C GLU A 57 -3.78 2.62 -4.52
N ALA A 58 -2.79 1.89 -3.99
CA ALA A 58 -2.84 0.42 -3.92
C ALA A 58 -4.08 -0.06 -3.15
N ILE A 59 -4.46 0.62 -2.07
CA ILE A 59 -5.68 0.31 -1.31
C ILE A 59 -6.94 0.64 -2.13
N LEU A 60 -6.98 1.79 -2.80
CA LEU A 60 -8.13 2.24 -3.60
C LEU A 60 -8.40 1.39 -4.84
N TYR A 61 -7.39 0.69 -5.36
CA TYR A 61 -7.52 -0.20 -6.51
C TYR A 61 -7.47 -1.69 -6.16
N GLY A 62 -7.12 -2.07 -4.92
CA GLY A 62 -7.07 -3.47 -4.48
C GLY A 62 -8.40 -4.00 -3.92
N ASP A 63 -8.61 -5.32 -3.99
CA ASP A 63 -9.79 -6.01 -3.45
C ASP A 63 -9.75 -6.16 -1.92
N ASN A 64 -9.88 -5.05 -1.19
CA ASN A 64 -9.88 -5.07 0.27
C ASN A 64 -11.17 -4.49 0.84
N GLU A 65 -11.78 -5.19 1.79
CA GLU A 65 -13.05 -4.79 2.39
C GLU A 65 -12.87 -3.64 3.40
N ASN A 66 -11.67 -3.52 4.00
CA ASN A 66 -11.38 -2.48 5.01
C ASN A 66 -10.43 -1.38 4.47
N ARG A 67 -10.76 -0.83 3.30
CA ARG A 67 -9.98 0.25 2.67
C ARG A 67 -9.87 1.51 3.55
N GLY A 68 -10.99 1.94 4.12
CA GLY A 68 -11.02 3.15 4.97
C GLY A 68 -10.14 3.03 6.22
N GLY A 69 -10.13 1.86 6.86
CA GLY A 69 -9.27 1.61 8.02
C GLY A 69 -7.77 1.65 7.67
N GLN A 70 -7.39 1.11 6.52
CA GLN A 70 -6.00 1.13 6.06
C GLN A 70 -5.54 2.53 5.65
N ILE A 71 -6.38 3.27 4.93
CA ILE A 71 -6.10 4.67 4.58
C ILE A 71 -5.90 5.49 5.87
N ARG A 72 -6.77 5.32 6.88
CA ARG A 72 -6.59 5.96 8.19
C ARG A 72 -5.29 5.58 8.89
N ALA A 73 -4.85 4.33 8.78
CA ALA A 73 -3.60 3.88 9.39
C ALA A 73 -2.39 4.57 8.74
N ILE A 74 -2.42 4.75 7.41
CA ILE A 74 -1.37 5.46 6.65
C ILE A 74 -1.29 6.93 7.04
N LEU A 75 -2.44 7.60 7.22
CA LEU A 75 -2.51 9.02 7.57
C LEU A 75 -2.08 9.33 9.02
N GLN A 76 -2.11 8.33 9.90
CA GLN A 76 -1.69 8.47 11.31
C GLN A 76 -0.22 8.08 11.53
N ASN A 77 0.49 7.65 10.49
CA ASN A 77 1.89 7.27 10.52
C ASN A 77 2.74 8.36 9.86
#